data_AF-A0A9D6KPA2-F1
#
_entry.id   AF-A0A9D6KPA2-F1
#
_cell.length_a   1.000
_cell.length_b   1.000
_cell.length_c   1.000
_cell.angle_alpha   90.00
_cell.angle_beta   90.00
_cell.angle_gamma   90.00
#
_symmetry.space_group_name_H-M   'P 1'
#
loop_
_entity.id
_entity.type
_entity.pdbx_description
1 polymer ?
#
loop_
_entity_poly.entity_id
_entity_poly.type
_entity_poly.pdbx_seq_one_letter_code
_entity_poly.pdbx_strand_id
1 'polypeptide(L)'
;MEAETYAYCATLTRDQWAWEFLRRNPDYRADYLRFIAIWRALEADYGAPPQRDFSRWKQDPRAYGPLPGDADLAAPTGELCVVEDERVLLECWMGAKWGFYKFPLDPAQSAPGPDALSWRPPPQPDASVEAPYRVDIAFNLSLPLPPQLEAAKFRLVSRAAELRRQGLTAPKTVANQRTRWTAMLRRLDGDETADADSTELLDEARALVAGGYREILRLADGDAK
;
A
#
# COMPACT_ATOMS: atom_id res chain seq x y z
N MET A 1 -14.34 -24.96 -9.57
CA MET A 1 -12.93 -24.93 -9.09
C MET A 1 -12.42 -23.50 -8.89
N GLU A 2 -13.28 -22.48 -8.80
CA GLU A 2 -12.89 -21.06 -8.63
C GLU A 2 -12.95 -20.58 -7.16
N ALA A 3 -13.73 -21.27 -6.32
CA ALA A 3 -13.88 -20.90 -4.91
C ALA A 3 -12.62 -21.19 -4.07
N GLU A 4 -11.76 -22.13 -4.50
CA GLU A 4 -10.57 -22.53 -3.75
C GLU A 4 -9.38 -21.58 -3.95
N THR A 5 -9.21 -21.00 -5.15
CA THR A 5 -8.07 -20.13 -5.48
C THR A 5 -7.98 -18.90 -4.57
N TYR A 6 -9.13 -18.35 -4.16
CA TYR A 6 -9.21 -17.16 -3.31
C TYR A 6 -9.61 -17.48 -1.86
N ALA A 7 -9.62 -18.75 -1.45
CA ALA A 7 -9.96 -19.14 -0.08
C ALA A 7 -9.01 -18.48 0.95
N TYR A 8 -7.76 -18.25 0.56
CA TYR A 8 -6.76 -17.57 1.39
C TYR A 8 -7.14 -16.11 1.74
N CYS A 9 -7.98 -15.45 0.93
CA CYS A 9 -8.50 -14.10 1.21
C CYS A 9 -9.29 -14.03 2.54
N ALA A 10 -9.81 -15.17 3.02
CA ALA A 10 -10.54 -15.28 4.27
C ALA A 10 -9.71 -14.84 5.49
N THR A 11 -8.40 -15.04 5.44
CA THR A 11 -7.50 -14.86 6.60
C THR A 11 -6.51 -13.70 6.40
N LEU A 12 -6.58 -12.97 5.29
CA LEU A 12 -5.65 -11.87 5.04
C LEU A 12 -5.81 -10.74 6.05
N THR A 13 -4.67 -10.28 6.56
CA THR A 13 -4.56 -9.07 7.38
C THR A 13 -4.70 -7.81 6.52
N ARG A 14 -4.79 -6.64 7.17
CA ARG A 14 -4.76 -5.33 6.49
C ARG A 14 -3.56 -5.22 5.55
N ASP A 15 -2.39 -5.53 6.07
CA ASP A 15 -1.12 -5.39 5.35
C ASP A 15 -1.03 -6.35 4.17
N GLN A 16 -1.56 -7.56 4.32
CA GLN A 16 -1.61 -8.53 3.22
C GLN A 16 -2.63 -8.15 2.15
N TRP A 17 -3.74 -7.50 2.52
CA TRP A 17 -4.66 -6.93 1.54
C TRP A 17 -4.00 -5.83 0.70
N ALA A 18 -3.27 -4.91 1.33
CA ALA A 18 -2.50 -3.89 0.62
C ALA A 18 -1.49 -4.54 -0.35
N TRP A 19 -0.82 -5.60 0.10
CA TRP A 19 0.10 -6.37 -0.73
C TRP A 19 -0.56 -7.02 -1.95
N GLU A 20 -1.73 -7.64 -1.81
CA GLU A 20 -2.39 -8.30 -2.94
C GLU A 20 -2.74 -7.33 -4.08
N PHE A 21 -3.04 -6.07 -3.78
CA PHE A 21 -3.20 -5.03 -4.79
C PHE A 21 -1.86 -4.54 -5.35
N LEU A 22 -0.86 -4.26 -4.49
CA LEU A 22 0.45 -3.80 -4.96
C LEU A 22 1.15 -4.82 -5.85
N ARG A 23 1.12 -6.11 -5.49
CA ARG A 23 1.79 -7.17 -6.28
C ARG A 23 1.19 -7.37 -7.67
N ARG A 24 0.02 -6.77 -7.95
CA ARG A 24 -0.65 -6.73 -9.26
C ARG A 24 -0.39 -5.44 -10.02
N ASN A 25 0.30 -4.47 -9.43
CA ASN A 25 0.67 -3.23 -10.08
C ASN A 25 1.71 -3.49 -11.19
N PRO A 26 1.43 -3.13 -12.45
CA PRO A 26 2.36 -3.35 -13.55
C PRO A 26 3.66 -2.57 -13.39
N ASP A 27 3.61 -1.36 -12.84
CA ASP A 27 4.77 -0.51 -12.58
C ASP A 27 5.63 -1.11 -11.46
N TYR A 28 5.01 -1.61 -10.38
CA TYR A 28 5.75 -2.31 -9.33
C TYR A 28 6.45 -3.57 -9.85
N ARG A 29 5.76 -4.36 -10.68
CA ARG A 29 6.34 -5.55 -11.31
C ARG A 29 7.51 -5.21 -12.22
N ALA A 30 7.34 -4.18 -13.06
CA ALA A 30 8.40 -3.71 -13.96
C ALA A 30 9.61 -3.21 -13.18
N ASP A 31 9.39 -2.41 -12.14
CA ASP A 31 10.44 -1.94 -11.23
C ASP A 31 11.15 -3.09 -10.54
N TYR A 32 10.39 -4.04 -9.97
CA TYR A 32 10.96 -5.20 -9.29
C TYR A 32 11.83 -6.04 -10.21
N LEU A 33 11.40 -6.28 -11.46
CA LEU A 33 12.18 -7.00 -12.45
C LEU A 33 13.52 -6.30 -12.77
N ARG A 34 13.49 -4.97 -12.93
CA ARG A 34 14.72 -4.17 -13.14
C ARG A 34 15.62 -4.23 -11.91
N PHE A 35 15.05 -4.01 -10.74
CA PHE A 35 15.73 -4.05 -9.45
C PHE A 35 16.43 -5.38 -9.20
N ILE A 36 15.70 -6.51 -9.32
CA ILE A 36 16.25 -7.83 -9.00
C ILE A 36 17.32 -8.25 -10.01
N ALA A 37 17.22 -7.81 -11.26
CA ALA A 37 18.26 -8.04 -12.26
C ALA A 37 19.58 -7.32 -11.89
N ILE A 38 19.49 -6.04 -11.49
CA ILE A 38 20.65 -5.27 -11.01
C ILE A 38 21.22 -5.90 -9.74
N TRP A 39 20.36 -6.24 -8.77
CA TRP A 39 20.79 -6.84 -7.51
C TRP A 39 21.53 -8.16 -7.71
N ARG A 40 21.00 -9.06 -8.55
CA ARG A 40 21.65 -10.35 -8.87
C ARG A 40 22.97 -10.15 -9.61
N ALA A 41 23.08 -9.15 -10.48
CA ALA A 41 24.34 -8.83 -11.15
C ALA A 41 25.39 -8.36 -10.14
N LEU A 42 25.02 -7.48 -9.20
CA LEU A 42 25.90 -7.05 -8.12
C LEU A 42 26.32 -8.23 -7.22
N GLU A 43 25.41 -9.14 -6.89
CA GLU A 43 25.75 -10.35 -6.12
C GLU A 43 26.67 -11.30 -6.88
N ALA A 44 26.57 -11.38 -8.20
CA ALA A 44 27.50 -12.15 -9.01
C ALA A 44 28.92 -11.53 -9.03
N ASP A 45 29.00 -10.20 -9.10
CA ASP A 45 30.27 -9.47 -9.20
C ASP A 45 31.01 -9.37 -7.86
N TYR A 46 30.26 -9.29 -6.74
CA TYR A 46 30.81 -8.95 -5.42
C TYR A 46 30.42 -9.94 -4.31
N GLY A 47 29.61 -10.96 -4.61
CA GLY A 47 29.12 -11.94 -3.63
C GLY A 47 27.86 -11.52 -2.86
N ALA A 48 27.32 -12.48 -2.12
CA ALA A 48 26.18 -12.30 -1.24
C ALA A 48 26.62 -12.28 0.24
N PRO A 49 25.84 -11.67 1.16
CA PRO A 49 26.13 -11.72 2.58
C PRO A 49 26.18 -13.17 3.09
N PRO A 50 27.07 -13.50 4.06
CA PRO A 50 28.00 -12.59 4.73
C PRO A 50 29.33 -12.36 3.99
N GLN A 51 29.63 -13.04 2.88
CA GLN A 51 30.93 -12.97 2.18
C GLN A 51 31.05 -11.84 1.14
N ARG A 52 30.08 -10.93 1.07
CA ARG A 52 30.05 -9.82 0.11
C ARG A 52 31.25 -8.88 0.28
N ASP A 53 31.93 -8.56 -0.82
CA ASP A 53 32.93 -7.49 -0.87
C ASP A 53 32.24 -6.12 -0.82
N PHE A 54 31.95 -5.67 0.39
CA PHE A 54 31.20 -4.44 0.64
C PHE A 54 31.96 -3.18 0.20
N SER A 55 33.28 -3.21 0.26
CA SER A 55 34.14 -2.08 -0.15
C SER A 55 34.02 -1.82 -1.64
N ARG A 56 34.06 -2.88 -2.47
CA ARG A 56 33.87 -2.75 -3.92
C ARG A 56 32.41 -2.50 -4.29
N TRP A 57 31.45 -3.12 -3.60
CA TRP A 57 30.03 -2.89 -3.82
C TRP A 57 29.64 -1.40 -3.69
N LYS A 58 30.13 -0.70 -2.66
CA LYS A 58 29.86 0.73 -2.43
C LYS A 58 30.39 1.66 -3.53
N GLN A 59 31.38 1.21 -4.29
CA GLN A 59 31.96 1.99 -5.39
C GLN A 59 31.18 1.82 -6.69
N ASP A 60 30.31 0.81 -6.78
CA ASP A 60 29.51 0.55 -7.98
C ASP A 60 28.29 1.50 -8.02
N PRO A 61 28.12 2.30 -9.09
CA PRO A 61 26.96 3.18 -9.23
C PRO A 61 25.62 2.41 -9.25
N ARG A 62 25.61 1.15 -9.68
CA ARG A 62 24.39 0.29 -9.72
C ARG A 62 23.87 -0.04 -8.32
N ALA A 63 24.69 0.10 -7.27
CA ALA A 63 24.28 -0.16 -5.88
C ALA A 63 23.35 0.93 -5.32
N TYR A 64 23.08 1.98 -6.08
CA TYR A 64 22.33 3.15 -5.64
C TYR A 64 21.14 3.43 -6.54
N GLY A 65 20.07 3.95 -5.95
CA GLY A 65 18.93 4.48 -6.70
C GLY A 65 19.23 5.87 -7.27
N PRO A 66 18.39 6.37 -8.19
CA PRO A 66 17.16 5.75 -8.68
C PRO A 66 17.42 4.56 -9.63
N LEU A 67 16.38 3.77 -9.91
CA LEU A 67 16.48 2.80 -11.01
C LEU A 67 16.80 3.51 -12.34
N PRO A 68 17.53 2.88 -13.26
CA PRO A 68 17.83 3.48 -14.55
C PRO A 68 16.56 3.93 -15.28
N GLY A 69 16.50 5.22 -15.62
CA GLY A 69 15.37 5.86 -16.31
C GLY A 69 14.27 6.41 -15.40
N ASP A 70 14.37 6.21 -14.08
CA ASP A 70 13.45 6.82 -13.12
C ASP A 70 14.02 8.14 -12.57
N ALA A 71 13.11 9.01 -12.12
CA ALA A 71 13.48 10.24 -11.42
C ALA A 71 13.80 9.98 -9.95
N ASP A 72 14.52 10.91 -9.33
CA ASP A 72 14.68 10.94 -7.88
C ASP A 72 13.33 11.07 -7.17
N LEU A 73 13.24 10.52 -5.95
CA LEU A 73 12.04 10.65 -5.14
C LEU A 73 11.87 12.11 -4.70
N ALA A 74 10.76 12.74 -5.11
CA ALA A 74 10.48 14.16 -4.87
C ALA A 74 10.43 14.56 -3.38
N ALA A 75 10.14 13.60 -2.49
CA ALA A 75 10.32 13.74 -1.06
C ALA A 75 10.60 12.35 -0.46
N PRO A 76 11.70 12.17 0.30
CA PRO A 76 11.92 10.94 1.03
C PRO A 76 10.87 10.83 2.14
N THR A 77 9.78 10.11 1.87
CA THR A 77 8.80 9.81 2.92
C THR A 77 9.38 8.72 3.82
N GLY A 78 9.98 9.17 4.93
CA GLY A 78 10.65 8.34 5.94
C GLY A 78 12.17 8.27 5.77
N GLU A 79 12.84 7.66 6.74
CA GLU A 79 14.30 7.48 6.72
C GLU A 79 14.71 6.68 5.47
N LEU A 80 15.52 7.30 4.62
CA LEU A 80 16.26 6.63 3.56
C LEU A 80 17.62 6.21 4.13
N CYS A 81 18.11 5.04 3.71
CA CYS A 81 19.47 4.61 3.99
C CYS A 81 20.42 5.44 3.11
N VAL A 82 20.69 6.66 3.55
CA VAL A 82 21.62 7.59 2.90
C VAL A 82 23.04 7.24 3.35
N VAL A 83 23.94 7.01 2.39
CA VAL A 83 25.38 6.85 2.70
C VAL A 83 26.07 8.21 2.81
N GLU A 84 27.33 8.24 3.26
CA GLU A 84 28.10 9.47 3.51
C GLU A 84 28.10 10.48 2.35
N ASP A 85 27.99 10.01 1.10
CA ASP A 85 27.93 10.86 -0.11
C ASP A 85 26.49 11.18 -0.57
N GLU A 86 25.51 11.19 0.33
CA GLU A 86 24.08 11.49 0.06
C GLU A 86 23.34 10.52 -0.89
N ARG A 87 24.02 9.50 -1.43
CA ARG A 87 23.42 8.46 -2.27
C ARG A 87 22.53 7.53 -1.45
N VAL A 88 21.45 7.05 -2.07
CA VAL A 88 20.50 6.12 -1.45
C VAL A 88 20.74 4.72 -1.98
N LEU A 89 20.93 3.75 -1.07
CA LEU A 89 21.07 2.35 -1.47
C LEU A 89 19.87 1.88 -2.29
N LEU A 90 20.12 1.12 -3.35
CA LEU A 90 19.11 0.77 -4.34
C LEU A 90 17.89 0.07 -3.72
N GLU A 91 18.09 -0.85 -2.78
CA GLU A 91 17.03 -1.54 -2.05
C GLU A 91 16.21 -0.59 -1.17
N CYS A 92 16.84 0.40 -0.54
CA CYS A 92 16.15 1.39 0.29
C CYS A 92 15.36 2.38 -0.59
N TRP A 93 15.89 2.76 -1.75
CA TRP A 93 15.16 3.58 -2.74
C TRP A 93 13.92 2.84 -3.26
N MET A 94 14.07 1.56 -3.67
CA MET A 94 12.98 0.74 -4.18
C MET A 94 11.93 0.48 -3.10
N GLY A 95 12.38 0.20 -1.86
CA GLY A 95 11.50 0.09 -0.70
C GLY A 95 10.70 1.38 -0.48
N ALA A 96 11.36 2.54 -0.43
CA ALA A 96 10.69 3.82 -0.22
C ALA A 96 9.67 4.17 -1.32
N LYS A 97 10.00 3.97 -2.60
CA LYS A 97 9.09 4.20 -3.74
C LYS A 97 7.76 3.46 -3.55
N TRP A 98 7.83 2.21 -3.08
CA TRP A 98 6.68 1.32 -2.95
C TRP A 98 6.12 1.17 -1.52
N GLY A 99 6.69 1.90 -0.55
CA GLY A 99 6.18 1.99 0.81
C GLY A 99 6.70 0.92 1.78
N PHE A 100 7.85 0.29 1.53
CA PHE A 100 8.48 -0.70 2.41
C PHE A 100 9.63 -0.09 3.22
N TYR A 101 9.79 -0.51 4.49
CA TYR A 101 11.02 -0.27 5.25
C TYR A 101 12.14 -1.25 4.88
N LYS A 102 11.77 -2.47 4.50
CA LYS A 102 12.70 -3.58 4.22
C LYS A 102 12.90 -3.79 2.71
N PHE A 103 13.72 -4.80 2.40
CA PHE A 103 13.99 -5.25 1.04
C PHE A 103 12.68 -5.48 0.26
N PRO A 104 12.58 -4.98 -1.00
CA PRO A 104 11.38 -5.14 -1.83
C PRO A 104 11.00 -6.61 -2.02
N LEU A 105 9.73 -6.95 -1.86
CA LEU A 105 9.22 -8.32 -1.97
C LEU A 105 9.04 -8.76 -3.43
N ASP A 106 9.17 -10.05 -3.69
CA ASP A 106 8.86 -10.60 -5.01
C ASP A 106 7.35 -10.55 -5.26
N PRO A 107 6.84 -9.90 -6.33
CA PRO A 107 5.41 -9.87 -6.63
C PRO A 107 4.79 -11.27 -6.83
N ALA A 108 5.58 -12.32 -7.08
CA ALA A 108 5.11 -13.70 -7.12
C ALA A 108 4.74 -14.26 -5.73
N GLN A 109 5.21 -13.66 -4.65
CA GLN A 109 4.92 -14.11 -3.29
C GLN A 109 3.45 -13.83 -2.92
N SER A 110 2.73 -14.87 -2.49
CA SER A 110 1.36 -14.75 -1.98
C SER A 110 1.37 -14.59 -0.46
N ALA A 111 0.56 -13.68 0.07
CA ALA A 111 0.33 -13.48 1.51
C ALA A 111 1.60 -13.53 2.41
N PRO A 112 2.63 -12.70 2.14
CA PRO A 112 3.81 -12.58 3.00
C PRO A 112 3.42 -12.28 4.46
N GLY A 113 4.25 -12.74 5.40
CA GLY A 113 4.03 -12.49 6.83
C GLY A 113 4.23 -11.01 7.21
N PRO A 114 3.71 -10.56 8.37
CA PRO A 114 3.82 -9.16 8.81
C PRO A 114 5.26 -8.64 8.86
N ASP A 115 6.20 -9.46 9.32
CA ASP A 115 7.62 -9.11 9.42
C ASP A 115 8.26 -8.84 8.06
N ALA A 116 7.79 -9.52 7.00
CA ALA A 116 8.29 -9.33 5.65
C ALA A 116 7.73 -8.07 5.01
N LEU A 117 6.46 -7.75 5.26
CA LEU A 117 5.78 -6.59 4.69
C LEU A 117 6.31 -5.27 5.25
N SER A 118 6.42 -5.12 6.58
CA SER A 118 7.10 -3.97 7.21
C SER A 118 6.86 -2.63 6.50
N TRP A 119 5.59 -2.23 6.36
CA TRP A 119 5.18 -1.04 5.60
C TRP A 119 5.62 0.26 6.28
N ARG A 120 5.94 1.26 5.46
CA ARG A 120 6.05 2.67 5.86
C ARG A 120 4.65 3.22 6.13
N PRO A 121 4.50 4.15 7.09
CA PRO A 121 3.27 4.91 7.25
C PRO A 121 2.90 5.55 5.91
N PRO A 122 1.66 5.35 5.42
CA PRO A 122 1.24 5.96 4.17
C PRO A 122 1.29 7.49 4.29
N PRO A 123 1.72 8.22 3.26
CA PRO A 123 1.72 9.69 3.27
C PRO A 123 0.29 10.20 3.50
N GLN A 124 0.11 11.46 3.91
CA GLN A 124 -1.26 12.00 3.93
C GLN A 124 -1.82 12.01 2.51
N PRO A 125 -3.09 11.60 2.32
CA PRO A 125 -3.68 11.61 0.99
C PRO A 125 -3.81 13.05 0.50
N ASP A 126 -3.32 13.32 -0.71
CA ASP A 126 -3.61 14.58 -1.42
C ASP A 126 -5.05 14.60 -1.94
N ALA A 127 -5.70 13.42 -2.02
CA ALA A 127 -7.04 13.25 -2.54
C ALA A 127 -8.11 13.65 -1.51
N SER A 128 -9.18 14.28 -1.99
CA SER A 128 -10.35 14.59 -1.17
C SER A 128 -11.10 13.32 -0.76
N VAL A 129 -11.66 13.34 0.45
CA VAL A 129 -12.53 12.25 0.91
C VAL A 129 -13.75 12.16 -0.02
N GLU A 130 -14.03 10.94 -0.49
CA GLU A 130 -15.21 10.61 -1.31
C GLU A 130 -16.48 11.24 -0.70
N ALA A 131 -17.29 11.88 -1.54
CA ALA A 131 -18.48 12.62 -1.14
C ALA A 131 -19.40 11.92 -0.12
N PRO A 132 -19.75 10.63 -0.25
CA PRO A 132 -20.59 9.95 0.75
C PRO A 132 -19.93 9.85 2.13
N TYR A 133 -18.60 9.71 2.19
CA TYR A 133 -17.82 9.55 3.41
C TYR A 133 -17.30 10.87 4.00
N ARG A 134 -17.56 12.01 3.33
CA ARG A 134 -17.12 13.34 3.78
C ARG A 134 -18.12 13.96 4.76
N VAL A 135 -17.60 14.54 5.85
CA VAL A 135 -18.34 15.39 6.79
C VAL A 135 -17.50 16.60 7.14
N ASP A 136 -18.03 17.80 6.90
CA ASP A 136 -17.38 19.04 7.29
C ASP A 136 -17.89 19.49 8.66
N ILE A 137 -16.97 19.69 9.62
CA ILE A 137 -17.29 20.11 10.98
C ILE A 137 -16.58 21.44 11.26
N ALA A 138 -17.35 22.50 11.46
CA ALA A 138 -16.83 23.81 11.82
C ALA A 138 -16.76 23.96 13.35
N PHE A 139 -15.65 24.53 13.83
CA PHE A 139 -15.46 24.93 15.23
C PHE A 139 -15.47 26.45 15.34
N ASN A 140 -16.24 26.97 16.30
CA ASN A 140 -16.18 28.37 16.67
C ASN A 140 -15.12 28.55 17.76
N LEU A 141 -13.98 29.13 17.39
CA LEU A 141 -12.85 29.34 18.29
C LEU A 141 -13.08 30.44 19.33
N SER A 142 -14.17 31.20 19.25
CA SER A 142 -14.56 32.14 20.32
C SER A 142 -15.28 31.46 21.49
N LEU A 143 -15.58 30.16 21.38
CA LEU A 143 -16.26 29.36 22.42
C LEU A 143 -15.32 28.25 22.95
N PRO A 144 -15.57 27.72 24.16
CA PRO A 144 -14.83 26.57 24.67
C PRO A 144 -14.88 25.38 23.71
N LEU A 145 -13.74 24.74 23.46
CA LEU A 145 -13.63 23.60 22.55
C LEU A 145 -14.28 22.30 23.05
N PRO A 146 -14.21 21.92 24.36
CA PRO A 146 -14.69 20.60 24.77
C PRO A 146 -16.16 20.31 24.44
N PRO A 147 -17.13 21.22 24.66
CA PRO A 147 -18.52 20.97 24.24
C PRO A 147 -18.68 20.82 22.72
N GLN A 148 -17.86 21.54 21.95
CA GLN A 148 -17.89 21.46 20.48
C GLN A 148 -17.32 20.12 19.98
N LEU A 149 -16.29 19.58 20.64
CA LEU A 149 -15.71 18.27 20.33
C LEU A 149 -16.70 17.13 20.60
N GLU A 150 -17.43 17.18 21.72
CA GLU A 150 -18.47 16.17 22.00
C GLU A 150 -19.62 16.24 20.99
N ALA A 151 -20.04 17.45 20.60
CA ALA A 151 -21.03 17.62 19.53
C ALA A 151 -20.53 17.10 18.17
N ALA A 152 -19.26 17.37 17.83
CA ALA A 152 -18.61 16.87 16.62
C ALA A 152 -18.57 15.34 16.60
N LYS A 153 -18.18 14.71 17.72
CA LYS A 153 -18.19 13.25 17.89
C LYS A 153 -19.58 12.66 17.67
N PHE A 154 -20.61 13.26 18.27
CA PHE A 154 -22.00 12.79 18.09
C PHE A 154 -22.44 12.87 16.62
N ARG A 155 -22.10 13.97 15.93
CA ARG A 155 -22.39 14.12 14.49
C ARG A 155 -21.69 13.05 13.65
N LEU A 156 -20.41 12.77 13.92
CA LEU A 156 -19.65 11.72 13.23
C LEU A 156 -20.29 10.34 13.41
N VAL A 157 -20.60 9.96 14.65
CA VAL A 157 -21.24 8.66 14.95
C VAL A 157 -22.62 8.55 14.28
N SER A 158 -23.41 9.62 14.32
CA SER A 158 -24.73 9.67 13.69
C SER A 158 -24.64 9.53 12.17
N ARG A 159 -23.70 10.22 11.53
CA ARG A 159 -23.47 10.09 10.07
C ARG A 159 -23.02 8.68 9.71
N ALA A 160 -22.10 8.09 10.46
CA ALA A 160 -21.67 6.72 10.21
C ALA A 160 -22.84 5.71 10.32
N ALA A 161 -23.77 5.93 11.25
CA ALA A 161 -24.99 5.12 11.36
C ALA A 161 -25.97 5.35 10.20
N GLU A 162 -26.10 6.58 9.72
CA GLU A 162 -26.91 6.91 8.54
C GLU A 162 -26.38 6.21 7.27
N LEU A 163 -25.07 6.29 7.03
CA LEU A 163 -24.42 5.64 5.89
C LEU A 163 -24.66 4.13 5.91
N ARG A 164 -24.54 3.48 7.07
CA ARG A 164 -24.86 2.06 7.22
C ARG A 164 -26.30 1.71 6.87
N ARG A 165 -27.27 2.57 7.22
CA ARG A 165 -28.68 2.38 6.83
C ARG A 165 -28.91 2.56 5.33
N GLN A 166 -28.05 3.32 4.66
CA GLN A 166 -28.06 3.50 3.19
C GLN A 166 -27.29 2.39 2.45
N GLY A 167 -26.83 1.36 3.16
CA GLY A 167 -26.06 0.25 2.59
C GLY A 167 -24.57 0.54 2.40
N LEU A 168 -24.08 1.71 2.84
CA LEU A 168 -22.67 2.05 2.78
C LEU A 168 -21.93 1.51 3.99
N THR A 169 -20.75 0.98 3.71
CA THR A 169 -19.95 0.31 4.73
C THR A 169 -19.05 1.33 5.43
N ALA A 170 -19.57 1.95 6.50
CA ALA A 170 -18.91 3.00 7.27
C ALA A 170 -18.77 2.63 8.76
N PRO A 171 -17.55 2.61 9.34
CA PRO A 171 -16.26 2.76 8.66
C PRO A 171 -15.90 1.54 7.78
N LYS A 172 -15.05 1.75 6.78
CA LYS A 172 -14.43 0.65 6.02
C LYS A 172 -13.51 -0.13 6.99
N THR A 173 -13.62 -1.45 7.02
CA THR A 173 -12.74 -2.35 7.79
C THR A 173 -12.37 -3.54 6.91
N VAL A 174 -11.26 -4.23 7.22
CA VAL A 174 -10.89 -5.43 6.48
C VAL A 174 -12.03 -6.46 6.47
N ALA A 175 -12.69 -6.66 7.62
CA ALA A 175 -13.77 -7.63 7.76
C ALA A 175 -14.95 -7.35 6.81
N ASN A 176 -15.33 -6.08 6.68
CA ASN A 176 -16.50 -5.70 5.87
C ASN A 176 -16.17 -5.40 4.40
N GLN A 177 -14.89 -5.21 4.05
CA GLN A 177 -14.43 -5.06 2.67
C GLN A 177 -13.97 -6.36 2.02
N ARG A 178 -13.70 -7.42 2.80
CA ARG A 178 -13.13 -8.68 2.32
C ARG A 178 -13.82 -9.23 1.06
N THR A 179 -15.14 -9.38 1.10
CA THR A 179 -15.91 -9.92 -0.04
C THR A 179 -15.75 -9.04 -1.29
N ARG A 180 -15.81 -7.72 -1.12
CA ARG A 180 -15.66 -6.75 -2.22
C ARG A 180 -14.25 -6.82 -2.80
N TRP A 181 -13.21 -6.83 -1.96
CA TRP A 181 -11.84 -6.91 -2.43
C TRP A 181 -11.49 -8.25 -3.08
N THR A 182 -12.05 -9.37 -2.60
CA THR A 182 -11.89 -10.66 -3.29
C THR A 182 -12.49 -10.62 -4.70
N ALA A 183 -13.68 -10.03 -4.87
CA ALA A 183 -14.27 -9.85 -6.19
C ALA A 183 -13.40 -8.95 -7.09
N MET A 184 -12.84 -7.86 -6.54
CA MET A 184 -11.88 -7.02 -7.26
C MET A 184 -10.63 -7.79 -7.73
N LEU A 185 -10.05 -8.64 -6.87
CA LEU A 185 -8.88 -9.45 -7.26
C LEU A 185 -9.20 -10.42 -8.39
N ARG A 186 -10.35 -11.11 -8.34
CA ARG A 186 -10.80 -12.01 -9.43
C ARG A 186 -10.91 -11.27 -10.77
N ARG A 187 -11.45 -10.05 -10.74
CA ARG A 187 -11.59 -9.20 -11.93
C ARG A 187 -10.25 -8.76 -12.47
N LEU A 188 -9.31 -8.40 -11.60
CA LEU A 188 -7.94 -8.05 -12.01
C LEU A 188 -7.21 -9.24 -12.65
N ASP A 189 -7.46 -10.46 -12.15
CA ASP A 189 -6.82 -11.68 -12.63
C ASP A 189 -7.51 -12.27 -13.89
N GLY A 190 -8.67 -11.73 -14.29
CA GLY A 190 -9.39 -12.12 -15.52
C GLY A 190 -10.39 -13.25 -15.35
N ASP A 191 -10.75 -13.60 -14.11
CA ASP A 191 -11.60 -14.77 -13.78
C ASP A 191 -13.11 -14.50 -13.94
N GLU A 192 -13.55 -13.28 -14.24
CA GLU A 192 -14.99 -12.96 -14.36
C GLU A 192 -15.30 -12.09 -15.60
N THR A 193 -16.40 -12.41 -16.31
CA THR A 193 -16.82 -11.77 -17.58
C THR A 193 -17.38 -10.35 -17.40
N ALA A 194 -16.99 -9.41 -18.24
CA ALA A 194 -17.35 -8.00 -18.11
C ALA A 194 -18.87 -7.72 -18.32
N ASP A 195 -19.51 -7.14 -17.32
CA ASP A 195 -20.74 -6.33 -17.43
C ASP A 195 -20.50 -4.89 -16.92
N ALA A 196 -21.53 -4.03 -16.92
CA ALA A 196 -21.38 -2.62 -16.53
C ALA A 196 -20.96 -2.45 -15.06
N ASP A 197 -21.61 -3.15 -14.13
CA ASP A 197 -21.26 -3.14 -12.70
C ASP A 197 -19.86 -3.72 -12.46
N SER A 198 -19.46 -4.69 -13.29
CA SER A 198 -18.10 -5.26 -13.29
C SER A 198 -17.04 -4.28 -13.77
N THR A 199 -17.42 -3.30 -14.61
CA THR A 199 -16.49 -2.29 -15.14
C THR A 199 -16.15 -1.27 -14.07
N GLU A 200 -17.15 -0.77 -13.33
CA GLU A 200 -16.91 0.13 -12.19
C GLU A 200 -16.05 -0.53 -11.10
N LEU A 201 -16.36 -1.78 -10.76
CA LEU A 201 -15.60 -2.53 -9.77
C LEU A 201 -14.15 -2.77 -10.21
N LEU A 202 -13.91 -3.00 -11.51
CA LEU A 202 -12.58 -3.18 -12.07
C LEU A 202 -11.79 -1.86 -12.06
N ASP A 203 -12.43 -0.74 -12.35
CA ASP A 203 -11.78 0.58 -12.30
C ASP A 203 -11.40 0.98 -10.86
N GLU A 204 -12.26 0.70 -9.89
CA GLU A 204 -11.90 0.81 -8.47
C GLU A 204 -10.73 -0.12 -8.09
N ALA A 205 -10.74 -1.36 -8.57
CA ALA A 205 -9.66 -2.31 -8.33
C ALA A 205 -8.33 -1.79 -8.91
N ARG A 206 -8.35 -1.22 -10.12
CA ARG A 206 -7.19 -0.57 -10.76
C ARG A 206 -6.71 0.65 -9.99
N ALA A 207 -7.61 1.43 -9.41
CA ALA A 207 -7.22 2.56 -8.55
C ALA A 207 -6.51 2.09 -7.27
N LEU A 208 -6.96 0.99 -6.65
CA LEU A 208 -6.25 0.36 -5.53
C LEU A 208 -4.86 -0.12 -5.96
N VAL A 209 -4.76 -0.76 -7.12
CA VAL A 209 -3.47 -1.20 -7.70
C VAL A 209 -2.52 -0.03 -7.94
N ALA A 210 -2.99 1.08 -8.52
CA ALA A 210 -2.17 2.23 -8.90
C ALA A 210 -1.61 3.03 -7.71
N GLY A 211 -2.16 2.84 -6.50
CA GLY A 211 -1.69 3.54 -5.30
C GLY A 211 -2.67 3.53 -4.14
N GLY A 212 -3.95 3.25 -4.40
CA GLY A 212 -5.00 3.19 -3.38
C GLY A 212 -4.81 2.07 -2.35
N TYR A 213 -3.94 1.09 -2.58
CA TYR A 213 -3.54 0.11 -1.55
C TYR A 213 -3.00 0.79 -0.27
N ARG A 214 -2.45 2.01 -0.39
CA ARG A 214 -2.03 2.82 0.77
C ARG A 214 -3.20 3.29 1.64
N GLU A 215 -4.40 3.41 1.08
CA GLU A 215 -5.64 3.65 1.86
C GLU A 215 -5.99 2.46 2.75
N ILE A 216 -5.72 1.24 2.28
CA ILE A 216 -5.93 0.02 3.08
C ILE A 216 -5.03 0.05 4.32
N LEU A 217 -3.78 0.49 4.17
CA LEU A 217 -2.83 0.63 5.29
C LEU A 217 -3.27 1.66 6.35
N ARG A 218 -4.19 2.58 6.03
CA ARG A 218 -4.74 3.55 7.00
C ARG A 218 -5.90 2.99 7.81
N LEU A 219 -6.46 1.85 7.42
CA LEU A 219 -7.51 1.21 8.21
C LEU A 219 -6.94 0.77 9.55
N ALA A 220 -7.77 0.85 10.59
CA ALA A 220 -7.40 0.31 11.89
C ALA A 220 -7.03 -1.17 11.74
N ASP A 221 -5.92 -1.57 12.35
CA ASP A 221 -5.64 -2.99 12.53
C ASP A 221 -6.80 -3.56 13.33
N GLY A 222 -7.47 -4.56 12.74
CA GLY A 222 -8.65 -5.19 13.31
C GLY A 222 -8.31 -6.02 14.53
N ASP A 223 -7.77 -5.39 15.56
CA ASP A 223 -7.54 -5.89 16.92
C ASP A 223 -7.83 -4.78 17.95
N ALA A 224 -8.79 -3.90 17.66
CA ALA A 224 -9.49 -3.19 18.73
C ALA A 224 -10.41 -4.18 19.45
N LYS A 225 -9.83 -4.95 20.37
CA LYS A 225 -10.56 -5.57 21.48
C LYS A 225 -11.01 -4.52 22.47
#